data_AF-A0A918LBW1-F1
#
_entry.id   AF-A0A918LBW1-F1
#
_cell.length_a   1.000
_cell.length_b   1.000
_cell.length_c   1.000
_cell.angle_alpha   90.00
_cell.angle_beta   90.00
_cell.angle_gamma   90.00
#
_symmetry.space_group_name_H-M   'P 1'
#
loop_
_entity.id
_entity.type
_entity.pdbx_description
1 polymer ?
#
loop_
_entity_poly.entity_id
_entity_poly.type
_entity_poly.pdbx_seq_one_letter_code
_entity_poly.pdbx_strand_id
1 'polypeptide(L)'
;MHGDVGTTPQLDRTDCFMALEAAVRWWGADVPEDPGAGELAPLLDEIVERLSRDRSTEQARSAALFLARSAEALRAVARLGGFLPAISLWHLRTALRQEAVARGQLAEHNDPQPASPL
;
A
#
# COMPACT_ATOMS: atom_id res chain seq x y z
N MET A 1 28.31 27.61 3.17
CA MET A 1 27.11 26.98 2.55
C MET A 1 27.31 25.48 2.57
N HIS A 2 26.70 24.79 3.54
CA HIS A 2 26.67 23.32 3.58
C HIS A 2 25.27 22.90 3.18
N GLY A 3 25.21 21.97 2.21
CA GLY A 3 23.98 21.53 1.56
C GLY A 3 23.02 20.88 2.56
N ASP A 4 21.77 21.31 2.48
CA ASP A 4 20.62 20.61 3.00
C ASP A 4 20.47 19.30 2.21
N VAL A 5 21.09 18.23 2.72
CA VAL A 5 20.72 16.87 2.31
C VAL A 5 19.31 16.67 2.83
N GLY A 6 18.33 16.87 1.94
CA GLY A 6 16.92 16.60 2.20
C GLY A 6 16.75 15.20 2.76
N THR A 7 16.78 15.10 4.08
CA THR A 7 16.49 13.88 4.82
C THR A 7 14.98 13.82 4.85
N THR A 8 14.41 13.16 3.84
CA THR A 8 13.02 12.69 3.97
C THR A 8 12.95 11.94 5.31
N PRO A 9 12.08 12.34 6.25
CA PRO A 9 12.00 11.69 7.55
C PRO A 9 11.82 10.20 7.31
N GLN A 10 12.70 9.37 7.88
CA GLN A 10 12.52 7.94 7.82
C GLN A 10 11.23 7.62 8.58
N LEU A 11 10.17 7.24 7.87
CA LEU A 11 8.87 6.91 8.48
C LEU A 11 9.08 5.94 9.63
N ASP A 12 8.61 6.33 10.82
CA ASP A 12 8.60 5.45 11.97
C ASP A 12 7.41 4.48 11.90
N ARG A 13 7.24 3.66 12.94
CA ARG A 13 6.16 2.66 12.98
C ARG A 13 4.77 3.32 12.92
N THR A 14 4.59 4.40 13.68
CA THR A 14 3.30 5.11 13.79
C THR A 14 2.97 5.78 12.48
N ASP A 15 3.94 6.47 11.87
CA ASP A 15 3.79 7.08 10.55
C ASP A 15 3.41 6.04 9.49
N CYS A 16 4.03 4.86 9.54
CA CYS A 16 3.68 3.79 8.63
C CYS A 16 2.23 3.32 8.79
N PHE A 17 1.74 3.15 10.02
CA PHE A 17 0.35 2.76 10.25
C PHE A 17 -0.64 3.82 9.79
N MET A 18 -0.41 5.09 10.13
CA MET A 18 -1.26 6.20 9.67
C MET A 18 -1.33 6.26 8.14
N ALA A 19 -0.18 6.08 7.47
CA ALA A 19 -0.13 6.07 6.01
C ALA A 19 -0.84 4.87 5.40
N LEU A 20 -0.73 3.68 5.99
CA LEU A 20 -1.43 2.48 5.53
C LEU A 20 -2.94 2.58 5.75
N GLU A 21 -3.37 3.11 6.89
CA GLU A 21 -4.76 3.39 7.20
C GLU A 21 -5.37 4.37 6.17
N ALA A 22 -4.68 5.48 5.90
CA ALA A 22 -5.09 6.43 4.87
C ALA A 22 -5.15 5.79 3.48
N ALA A 23 -4.18 4.93 3.16
CA ALA A 23 -4.16 4.19 1.89
C ALA A 23 -5.36 3.23 1.79
N VAL A 24 -5.62 2.40 2.81
CA VAL A 24 -6.75 1.46 2.81
C VAL A 24 -8.08 2.20 2.67
N ARG A 25 -8.23 3.38 3.31
CA ARG A 25 -9.40 4.26 3.09
C ARG A 25 -9.49 4.80 1.67
N TRP A 26 -8.36 5.17 1.06
CA TRP A 26 -8.32 5.61 -0.35
C TRP A 26 -8.85 4.52 -1.28
N TRP A 27 -8.55 3.25 -0.99
CA TRP A 27 -9.10 2.11 -1.72
C TRP A 27 -10.60 1.88 -1.45
N GLY A 28 -11.22 2.61 -0.53
CA GLY A 28 -12.64 2.57 -0.23
C GLY A 28 -13.05 1.53 0.81
N ALA A 29 -12.11 1.00 1.59
CA ALA A 29 -12.42 0.14 2.72
C ALA A 29 -12.79 0.95 3.97
N ASP A 30 -13.69 0.41 4.78
CA ASP A 30 -14.05 0.96 6.09
C ASP A 30 -13.00 0.50 7.11
N VAL A 31 -12.20 1.43 7.61
CA VAL A 31 -11.05 1.12 8.47
C VAL A 31 -11.42 1.41 9.92
N PRO A 32 -11.30 0.43 10.84
CA PRO A 32 -11.63 0.62 12.26
C PRO A 32 -10.72 1.66 12.92
N GLU A 33 -11.09 2.08 14.13
CA GLU A 33 -10.30 3.02 14.93
C GLU A 33 -9.01 2.35 15.43
N ASP A 34 -7.87 3.03 15.25
CA ASP A 34 -6.51 2.55 15.62
C ASP A 34 -6.18 1.13 15.13
N PRO A 35 -6.22 0.91 13.80
CA PRO A 35 -6.13 -0.43 13.23
C PRO A 35 -4.71 -1.00 13.34
N GLY A 36 -4.62 -2.24 13.82
CA GLY A 36 -3.39 -3.01 13.79
C GLY A 36 -3.12 -3.66 12.42
N ALA A 37 -1.91 -4.19 12.24
CA ALA A 37 -1.55 -4.90 11.00
C ALA A 37 -2.43 -6.14 10.73
N GLY A 38 -2.95 -6.76 11.81
CA GLY A 38 -3.88 -7.89 11.71
C GLY A 38 -5.27 -7.52 11.18
N GLU A 39 -5.68 -6.25 11.31
CA GLU A 39 -6.96 -5.73 10.83
C GLU A 39 -6.81 -5.13 9.43
N LEU A 40 -5.70 -4.44 9.16
CA LEU A 40 -5.42 -3.87 7.84
C LEU A 40 -5.18 -4.93 6.76
N ALA A 41 -4.58 -6.08 7.10
CA ALA A 41 -4.28 -7.11 6.11
C ALA A 41 -5.55 -7.74 5.47
N PRO A 42 -6.57 -8.17 6.24
CA PRO A 42 -7.84 -8.61 5.68
C PRO A 42 -8.54 -7.56 4.80
N LEU A 43 -8.52 -6.29 5.20
CA LEU A 43 -9.12 -5.22 4.39
C LEU A 43 -8.44 -5.11 3.01
N LEU A 44 -7.11 -5.26 2.96
CA LEU A 44 -6.39 -5.33 1.69
C LEU A 44 -6.77 -6.57 0.88
N ASP A 45 -7.03 -7.72 1.50
CA ASP A 45 -7.50 -8.91 0.78
C ASP A 45 -8.88 -8.69 0.15
N GLU A 46 -9.80 -8.02 0.84
CA GLU A 46 -11.12 -7.67 0.30
C GLU A 46 -10.98 -6.74 -0.92
N ILE A 47 -10.06 -5.78 -0.87
CA ILE A 47 -9.73 -4.90 -1.99
C ILE A 47 -9.15 -5.72 -3.16
N VAL A 48 -8.21 -6.63 -2.89
CA VAL A 48 -7.63 -7.55 -3.88
C VAL A 48 -8.73 -8.37 -4.56
N GLU A 49 -9.67 -8.91 -3.80
CA GLU A 49 -10.77 -9.70 -4.33
C GLU A 49 -11.67 -8.84 -5.24
N ARG A 50 -12.00 -7.62 -4.81
CA ARG A 50 -12.79 -6.69 -5.63
C ARG A 50 -12.10 -6.34 -6.95
N LEU A 51 -10.81 -6.02 -6.92
CA LEU A 51 -10.03 -5.74 -8.13
C LEU A 51 -9.91 -6.97 -9.03
N SER A 52 -9.79 -8.16 -8.46
CA SER A 52 -9.68 -9.41 -9.23
C SER A 52 -11.00 -9.80 -9.91
N ARG A 53 -12.14 -9.42 -9.32
CA ARG A 53 -13.47 -9.59 -9.92
C ARG A 53 -13.71 -8.61 -11.06
N ASP A 54 -13.05 -7.45 -11.03
CA ASP A 54 -13.03 -6.50 -12.13
C ASP A 54 -12.11 -7.00 -13.26
N ARG A 55 -12.66 -7.88 -14.10
CA ARG A 55 -11.94 -8.52 -15.21
C ARG A 55 -11.56 -7.54 -16.33
N SER A 56 -11.89 -6.26 -16.20
CA SER A 56 -11.88 -5.30 -17.31
C SER A 56 -10.50 -4.77 -17.68
N THR A 57 -9.49 -4.85 -16.80
CA THR A 57 -8.15 -4.28 -17.08
C THR A 57 -6.99 -5.15 -16.58
N GLU A 58 -5.90 -5.19 -17.34
CA GLU A 58 -4.61 -5.78 -16.91
C GLU A 58 -4.06 -5.03 -15.68
N GLN A 59 -4.29 -3.73 -15.63
CA GLN A 59 -3.86 -2.83 -14.57
C GLN A 59 -4.53 -3.17 -13.23
N ALA A 60 -5.83 -3.46 -13.20
CA ALA A 60 -6.51 -3.91 -11.98
C ALA A 60 -5.92 -5.22 -11.45
N ARG A 61 -5.60 -6.17 -12.35
CA ARG A 61 -4.93 -7.42 -11.99
C ARG A 61 -3.51 -7.19 -11.47
N SER A 62 -2.75 -6.29 -12.09
CA SER A 62 -1.42 -5.88 -11.63
C SER A 62 -1.49 -5.22 -10.24
N ALA A 63 -2.40 -4.26 -10.05
CA ALA A 63 -2.64 -3.60 -8.76
C ALA A 63 -3.01 -4.62 -7.66
N ALA A 64 -3.88 -5.58 -7.98
CA ALA A 64 -4.26 -6.65 -7.05
C ALA A 64 -3.05 -7.50 -6.60
N LEU A 65 -2.11 -7.81 -7.49
CA LEU A 65 -0.89 -8.54 -7.12
C LEU A 65 -0.01 -7.76 -6.13
N PHE A 66 0.13 -6.45 -6.34
CA PHE A 66 0.88 -5.58 -5.44
C PHE A 66 0.19 -5.42 -4.08
N LEU A 67 -1.14 -5.24 -4.05
CA LEU A 67 -1.90 -5.20 -2.78
C LEU A 67 -1.84 -6.52 -2.02
N ALA A 68 -1.85 -7.67 -2.69
CA ALA A 68 -1.67 -8.97 -2.04
C ALA A 68 -0.31 -9.08 -1.32
N ARG A 69 0.76 -8.55 -1.93
CA ARG A 69 2.09 -8.47 -1.29
C ARG A 69 2.10 -7.50 -0.11
N SER A 70 1.36 -6.40 -0.21
CA SER A 70 1.19 -5.48 0.91
C SER A 70 0.50 -6.16 2.11
N ALA A 71 -0.59 -6.89 1.85
CA ALA A 71 -1.29 -7.68 2.85
C ALA A 71 -0.38 -8.76 3.48
N GLU A 72 0.44 -9.45 2.68
CA GLU A 72 1.40 -10.42 3.18
C GLU A 72 2.44 -9.79 4.13
N ALA A 73 2.98 -8.62 3.76
CA ALA A 73 3.90 -7.88 4.62
C ALA A 73 3.23 -7.48 5.95
N LEU A 74 1.98 -7.04 5.94
CA LEU A 74 1.24 -6.74 7.17
C LEU A 74 0.98 -7.98 8.02
N ARG A 75 0.67 -9.13 7.42
CA ARG A 75 0.57 -10.39 8.17
C ARG A 75 1.90 -10.78 8.80
N ALA A 76 3.03 -10.50 8.14
CA ALA A 76 4.35 -10.69 8.76
C ALA A 76 4.52 -9.79 10.00
N VAL A 77 4.13 -8.51 9.92
CA VAL A 77 4.11 -7.60 11.09
C VAL A 77 3.24 -8.15 12.22
N ALA A 78 2.03 -8.62 11.91
CA ALA A 78 1.11 -9.18 12.90
C ALA A 78 1.71 -10.41 13.61
N ARG A 79 2.40 -11.29 12.87
CA ARG A 79 3.09 -12.47 13.43
C ARG A 79 4.30 -12.13 14.29
N LEU A 80 5.05 -11.10 13.91
CA LEU A 80 6.22 -10.63 14.65
C LEU A 80 5.83 -9.92 15.96
N GLY A 81 4.64 -9.32 16.00
CA GLY A 81 4.17 -8.55 17.14
C GLY A 81 5.16 -7.44 17.53
N GLY A 82 5.45 -7.35 18.83
CA GLY A 82 6.41 -6.39 19.41
C GLY A 82 7.86 -6.88 19.49
N PHE A 83 8.16 -8.12 19.10
CA PHE A 83 9.45 -8.75 19.42
C PHE A 83 10.63 -8.29 18.56
N LEU A 84 10.37 -7.92 17.29
CA LEU A 84 11.41 -7.55 16.34
C LEU A 84 11.10 -6.20 15.67
N PRO A 85 11.26 -5.07 16.38
CA PRO A 85 10.82 -3.76 15.91
C PRO A 85 11.41 -3.33 14.57
N ALA A 86 12.71 -3.59 14.33
CA ALA A 86 13.37 -3.27 13.08
C ALA A 86 12.82 -4.07 11.89
N ILE A 87 12.55 -5.36 12.09
CA ILE A 87 12.00 -6.24 11.06
C ILE A 87 10.54 -5.89 10.78
N SER A 88 9.76 -5.61 11.82
CA SER A 88 8.40 -5.11 11.69
C SER A 88 8.35 -3.79 10.91
N LEU A 89 9.25 -2.85 11.17
CA LEU A 89 9.33 -1.59 10.43
C LEU A 89 9.72 -1.81 8.96
N TRP A 90 10.63 -2.75 8.67
CA TRP A 90 10.97 -3.12 7.30
C TRP A 90 9.76 -3.66 6.53
N HIS A 91 8.96 -4.54 7.15
CA HIS A 91 7.72 -5.03 6.55
C HIS A 91 6.68 -3.92 6.36
N LEU A 92 6.52 -3.01 7.32
CA LEU A 92 5.59 -1.87 7.18
C LEU A 92 5.96 -0.96 6.00
N ARG A 93 7.24 -0.62 5.85
CA ARG A 93 7.74 0.15 4.70
C ARG A 93 7.57 -0.61 3.40
N THR A 94 7.70 -1.94 3.44
CA THR A 94 7.44 -2.80 2.27
C THR A 94 5.96 -2.77 1.89
N ALA A 95 5.04 -2.89 2.85
CA ALA A 95 3.60 -2.79 2.62
C ALA A 95 3.24 -1.47 1.93
N LEU A 96 3.71 -0.34 2.46
CA LEU A 96 3.52 0.99 1.86
C LEU A 96 4.07 1.09 0.44
N ARG A 97 5.26 0.54 0.20
CA ARG A 97 5.84 0.56 -1.16
C ARG A 97 4.98 -0.23 -2.15
N GLN A 98 4.54 -1.43 -1.78
CA GLN A 98 3.70 -2.26 -2.65
C GLN A 98 2.34 -1.59 -2.89
N GLU A 99 1.75 -1.01 -1.85
CA GLU A 99 0.51 -0.23 -1.94
C GLU A 99 0.65 0.96 -2.91
N ALA A 100 1.71 1.75 -2.77
CA ALA A 100 1.93 2.92 -3.64
C ALA A 100 2.12 2.50 -5.10
N VAL A 101 2.82 1.38 -5.35
CA VAL A 101 2.94 0.79 -6.70
C VAL A 101 1.57 0.38 -7.23
N ALA A 102 0.73 -0.27 -6.41
CA ALA A 102 -0.62 -0.66 -6.81
C ALA A 102 -1.48 0.55 -7.24
N ARG A 103 -1.40 1.67 -6.51
CA ARG A 103 -2.07 2.92 -6.90
C ARG A 103 -1.53 3.46 -8.22
N GLY A 104 -0.22 3.42 -8.41
CA GLY A 104 0.42 3.82 -9.68
C GLY A 104 -0.14 3.05 -10.88
N GLN A 105 -0.34 1.75 -10.75
CA GLN A 105 -0.92 0.92 -11.83
C GLN A 105 -2.31 1.40 -12.27
N LEU A 106 -3.13 1.92 -11.36
CA LEU A 106 -4.46 2.46 -11.69
C LEU A 106 -4.41 3.93 -12.17
N ALA A 107 -3.45 4.71 -11.68
CA ALA A 107 -3.28 6.11 -12.10
C ALA A 107 -2.83 6.19 -13.57
N GLU A 108 -1.89 5.33 -13.99
CA GLU A 108 -1.40 5.24 -15.39
C GLU A 108 -2.52 4.94 -16.40
N HIS A 109 -3.62 4.31 -15.97
CA HIS A 109 -4.79 4.05 -16.84
C HIS A 109 -5.67 5.28 -17.09
N ASN A 110 -5.67 6.26 -16.17
CA ASN A 110 -6.52 7.44 -16.25
C ASN A 110 -5.90 8.60 -17.04
N ASP A 111 -4.63 8.49 -17.45
CA ASP A 111 -4.00 9.47 -18.33
C ASP A 111 -4.49 9.27 -19.79
N PRO A 112 -5.17 10.27 -20.39
CA PRO A 112 -5.58 10.19 -21.78
C PRO A 112 -4.33 10.19 -22.68
N GLN A 113 -4.17 9.14 -23.48
CA GLN A 113 -3.12 9.05 -24.48
C GLN A 113 -3.18 10.26 -25.42
N PRO A 114 -2.11 11.04 -25.61
CA PRO A 114 -2.14 12.18 -26.50
C PRO A 114 -2.43 11.68 -27.92
N ALA A 115 -3.54 12.14 -28.50
CA ALA A 115 -3.90 11.87 -29.88
C ALA A 115 -2.71 12.20 -30.79
N SER A 116 -2.17 11.20 -31.48
CA SER A 116 -1.09 11.40 -32.44
C SER A 116 -1.55 12.37 -33.54
N PRO A 117 -0.84 13.47 -33.80
CA PRO A 117 -1.14 14.30 -34.96
C PRO A 117 -0.76 13.52 -36.23
N LEU A 118 -1.72 13.43 -37.16
CA LEU A 118 -1.52 12.97 -38.53
C LEU A 118 -0.71 13.98 -39.35
#